data_AF-A0A3M2SG90-F1
#
_entry.id   AF-A0A3M2SG90-F1
#
_cell.length_a   1.000
_cell.length_b   1.000
_cell.length_c   1.000
_cell.angle_alpha   90.00
_cell.angle_beta   90.00
_cell.angle_gamma   90.00
#
_symmetry.space_group_name_H-M   'P 1'
#
loop_
_entity.id
_entity.type
_entity.pdbx_description
1 polymer ?
#
loop_
_entity_poly.entity_id
_entity_poly.type
_entity_poly.pdbx_seq_one_letter_code
_entity_poly.pdbx_strand_id
1 'polypeptide(L)'
;MSHRSSSPEPQSGETGSHLLLAPAEIRYMIYEHLLPHGIHVFRQGAGLCLSACVGASGDDEDGSERQDTGDPSSDTVWARRLGSNWGPHWLCEERVLNIDRAQRSVSRGDFAIAFTCKQLYLEILQLNIHNQVLHVTDLDVLMQVLQKRSGFFNVISQSPDPSTSSILRFRELHLTLNLPSELLAKLEDIIETNAASETSPGVDESIDAWGTQAAAWLHLASLLSPYIQLRRLHIWMDHQRDIFWSIVAERTIMSVLEPLTTRADMDITISLPKIQHGLESHRHLLEQEEIANYGINRREMQRYYVDQDLNRPDKPIVGCQEIMTTVDDEIAG
;
A
#
# COMPACT_ATOMS: atom_id res chain seq x y z
N MET A 1 72.68 26.55 -21.44
CA MET A 1 71.42 25.98 -21.97
C MET A 1 70.87 25.04 -20.92
N SER A 2 69.96 25.53 -20.07
CA SER A 2 69.29 24.73 -19.06
C SER A 2 67.81 24.76 -19.41
N HIS A 3 67.30 23.66 -19.95
CA HIS A 3 65.88 23.48 -20.22
C HIS A 3 65.15 23.32 -18.89
N ARG A 4 64.38 24.33 -18.52
CA ARG A 4 63.42 24.28 -17.42
C ARG A 4 62.21 23.49 -17.95
N SER A 5 62.09 22.22 -17.56
CA SER A 5 60.84 21.47 -17.73
C SER A 5 59.79 22.10 -16.85
N SER A 6 58.88 22.85 -17.47
CA SER A 6 57.59 23.20 -16.88
C SER A 6 56.72 21.95 -16.85
N SER A 7 56.60 21.36 -15.66
CA SER A 7 55.55 20.37 -15.37
C SER A 7 54.19 21.04 -15.58
N PRO A 8 53.23 20.41 -16.26
CA PRO A 8 51.85 20.87 -16.23
C PRO A 8 51.29 20.56 -14.84
N GLU A 9 50.86 21.61 -14.11
CA GLU A 9 49.95 21.43 -12.99
C GLU A 9 48.70 20.70 -13.51
N PRO A 10 48.27 19.59 -12.88
CA PRO A 10 46.94 19.07 -13.15
C PRO A 10 45.96 20.11 -12.62
N GLN A 11 45.24 20.77 -13.52
CA GLN A 11 44.04 21.52 -13.16
C GLN A 11 43.04 20.52 -12.58
N SER A 12 43.11 20.32 -11.26
CA SER A 12 42.09 19.62 -10.49
C SER A 12 40.86 20.53 -10.40
N GLY A 13 40.15 20.67 -11.52
CA GLY A 13 38.76 21.04 -11.53
C GLY A 13 37.94 19.84 -11.06
N GLU A 14 38.09 19.46 -9.79
CA GLU A 14 37.07 18.65 -9.12
C GLU A 14 35.85 19.53 -8.99
N THR A 15 34.96 19.46 -9.99
CA THR A 15 33.61 20.00 -9.93
C THR A 15 32.82 19.17 -8.92
N GLY A 16 33.12 19.35 -7.63
CA GLY A 16 32.30 18.84 -6.54
C GLY A 16 30.93 19.50 -6.60
N SER A 17 29.86 18.70 -6.52
CA SER A 17 28.50 19.24 -6.45
C SER A 17 28.39 20.19 -5.25
N HIS A 18 27.99 21.45 -5.47
CA HIS A 18 27.78 22.42 -4.39
C HIS A 18 26.78 21.92 -3.34
N LEU A 19 25.84 21.06 -3.74
CA LEU A 19 24.93 20.41 -2.82
C LEU A 19 25.69 19.54 -1.80
N LEU A 20 26.69 18.77 -2.23
CA LEU A 20 27.50 17.92 -1.36
C LEU A 20 28.45 18.71 -0.44
N LEU A 21 28.68 19.99 -0.73
CA LEU A 21 29.43 20.90 0.14
C LEU A 21 28.56 21.51 1.25
N ALA A 22 27.23 21.50 1.11
CA ALA A 22 26.33 21.99 2.15
C ALA A 22 26.34 21.06 3.38
N PRO A 23 26.10 21.55 4.61
CA PRO A 23 25.94 20.70 5.79
C PRO A 23 24.87 19.63 5.60
N ALA A 24 25.03 18.47 6.26
CA ALA A 24 24.13 17.33 6.09
C ALA A 24 22.67 17.68 6.42
N GLU A 25 22.45 18.54 7.42
CA GLU A 25 21.13 19.01 7.82
C GLU A 25 20.42 19.76 6.67
N ILE A 26 21.15 20.65 5.98
CA ILE A 26 20.62 21.39 4.84
C ILE A 26 20.32 20.44 3.67
N ARG A 27 21.21 19.47 3.43
CA ARG A 27 20.98 18.46 2.40
C ARG A 27 19.73 17.63 2.69
N TYR A 28 19.54 17.20 3.94
CA TYR A 28 18.37 16.43 4.34
C TYR A 28 17.08 17.23 4.22
N MET A 29 17.07 18.51 4.59
CA MET A 29 15.92 19.38 4.34
C MET A 29 15.60 19.52 2.84
N ILE A 30 16.63 19.62 1.99
CA ILE A 30 16.45 19.63 0.53
C ILE A 30 15.87 18.30 0.06
N TYR A 31 16.37 17.17 0.54
CA TYR A 31 15.87 15.85 0.15
C TYR A 31 14.42 15.67 0.60
N GLU A 32 14.06 16.03 1.83
CA GLU A 32 12.68 15.99 2.34
C GLU A 32 11.72 16.83 1.49
N HIS A 33 12.19 17.95 0.94
CA HIS A 33 11.37 18.78 0.05
C HIS A 33 11.21 18.19 -1.36
N LEU A 34 12.22 17.48 -1.86
CA LEU A 34 12.25 16.95 -3.23
C LEU A 34 11.67 15.54 -3.35
N LEU A 35 11.80 14.74 -2.31
CA LEU A 35 11.37 13.35 -2.30
C LEU A 35 9.90 13.26 -1.91
N PRO A 36 9.18 12.27 -2.46
CA PRO A 36 7.80 12.05 -2.05
C PRO A 36 7.74 11.56 -0.59
N HIS A 37 6.68 11.95 0.11
CA HIS A 37 6.44 11.55 1.51
C HIS A 37 6.06 10.06 1.62
N GLY A 38 5.40 9.53 0.59
CA GLY A 38 5.03 8.12 0.48
C GLY A 38 5.36 7.55 -0.89
N ILE A 39 5.62 6.25 -0.93
CA ILE A 39 5.94 5.51 -2.16
C ILE A 39 5.00 4.33 -2.27
N HIS A 40 4.34 4.19 -3.41
CA HIS A 40 3.63 2.96 -3.75
C HIS A 40 4.59 1.93 -4.34
N VAL A 41 4.47 0.69 -3.89
CA VAL A 41 5.06 -0.47 -4.57
C VAL A 41 3.93 -1.22 -5.25
N PHE A 42 4.10 -1.50 -6.53
CA PHE A 42 3.09 -2.22 -7.31
C PHE A 42 3.75 -3.16 -8.32
N ARG A 43 2.98 -4.10 -8.87
CA ARG A 43 3.45 -5.04 -9.90
C ARG A 43 3.22 -4.44 -11.28
N GLN A 44 4.26 -4.42 -12.12
CA GLN A 44 4.15 -4.17 -13.56
C GLN A 44 4.83 -5.32 -14.32
N GLY A 45 4.03 -6.13 -15.03
CA GLY A 45 4.52 -7.37 -15.63
C GLY A 45 5.08 -8.34 -14.57
N ALA A 46 6.32 -8.79 -14.77
CA ALA A 46 7.03 -9.68 -13.83
C ALA A 46 7.85 -8.92 -12.76
N GLY A 47 7.86 -7.59 -12.82
CA GLY A 47 8.67 -6.74 -11.95
C GLY A 47 7.82 -6.00 -10.91
N LEU A 48 8.51 -5.51 -9.87
CA LEU A 48 8.00 -4.49 -8.99
C LEU A 48 8.33 -3.11 -9.57
N CYS A 49 7.46 -2.14 -9.35
CA CYS A 49 7.62 -0.75 -9.74
C CYS A 49 7.29 0.16 -8.55
N LEU A 50 7.81 1.38 -8.59
CA LEU A 50 7.57 2.39 -7.56
C LEU A 50 6.82 3.58 -8.14
N SER A 51 6.05 4.30 -7.34
CA SER A 51 5.56 5.62 -7.73
C SER A 51 5.39 6.51 -6.52
N ALA A 52 5.58 7.82 -6.68
CA ALA A 52 5.24 8.77 -5.64
C ALA A 52 3.76 8.65 -5.27
N CYS A 53 3.47 8.62 -3.97
CA CYS A 53 2.12 8.79 -3.44
C CYS A 53 1.71 10.26 -3.59
N VAL A 54 0.49 10.48 -4.05
CA VAL A 54 -0.03 11.83 -4.32
C VAL A 54 -1.15 12.22 -3.36
N GLY A 55 -1.35 11.41 -2.33
CA GLY A 55 -2.43 11.50 -1.36
C GLY A 55 -3.43 10.35 -1.52
N ALA A 56 -4.02 9.97 -0.39
CA ALA A 56 -5.27 9.23 -0.34
C ALA A 56 -6.44 10.21 -0.43
N SER A 57 -7.54 9.73 -0.97
CA SER A 57 -8.85 10.33 -0.85
C SER A 57 -9.35 10.15 0.61
N GLY A 58 -10.24 11.02 1.09
CA GLY A 58 -10.63 11.10 2.50
C GLY A 58 -11.35 9.84 3.03
N ASP A 59 -11.36 9.66 4.36
CA ASP A 59 -11.99 8.48 5.00
C ASP A 59 -13.54 8.52 4.97
N ASP A 60 -14.15 9.69 4.74
CA ASP A 60 -15.62 9.85 4.69
C ASP A 60 -16.20 9.75 3.27
N GLU A 61 -15.50 9.05 2.38
CA GLU A 61 -15.81 8.98 0.95
C GLU A 61 -16.43 7.65 0.55
N ASP A 62 -17.57 7.69 -0.14
CA ASP A 62 -18.40 6.54 -0.50
C ASP A 62 -18.20 6.08 -1.96
N GLY A 63 -17.23 6.63 -2.69
CA GLY A 63 -16.98 6.39 -4.10
C GLY A 63 -17.57 7.44 -5.03
N SER A 64 -18.46 8.33 -4.56
CA SER A 64 -19.00 9.44 -5.36
C SER A 64 -17.93 10.48 -5.74
N GLU A 65 -16.92 10.67 -4.90
CA GLU A 65 -15.78 11.56 -5.14
C GLU A 65 -14.98 11.17 -6.39
N ARG A 66 -15.10 9.92 -6.84
CA ARG A 66 -14.38 9.39 -8.01
C ARG A 66 -15.04 9.79 -9.33
N GLN A 67 -16.23 10.38 -9.29
CA GLN A 67 -16.95 10.84 -10.46
C GLN A 67 -16.25 12.07 -11.06
N ASP A 68 -16.09 12.10 -12.38
CA ASP A 68 -15.63 13.32 -13.06
C ASP A 68 -16.81 14.29 -13.26
N THR A 69 -16.61 15.57 -12.98
CA THR A 69 -17.68 16.56 -13.12
C THR A 69 -17.81 16.99 -14.59
N GLY A 70 -18.73 16.35 -15.33
CA GLY A 70 -19.31 16.97 -16.55
C GLY A 70 -19.05 16.34 -17.93
N ASP A 71 -18.77 15.04 -18.06
CA ASP A 71 -18.65 14.38 -19.38
C ASP A 71 -19.49 13.09 -19.45
N PRO A 72 -20.31 12.83 -20.49
CA PRO A 72 -20.98 11.53 -20.73
C PRO A 72 -20.04 10.31 -20.90
N SER A 73 -18.72 10.49 -20.97
CA SER A 73 -17.76 9.39 -20.73
C SER A 73 -17.62 8.99 -19.24
N SER A 74 -18.30 9.74 -18.34
CA SER A 74 -18.25 9.67 -16.87
C SER A 74 -18.36 8.26 -16.35
N ASP A 75 -19.27 7.46 -16.89
CA ASP A 75 -19.58 6.17 -16.30
C ASP A 75 -18.43 5.19 -16.51
N THR A 76 -17.71 5.27 -17.65
CA THR A 76 -16.55 4.41 -17.91
C THR A 76 -15.34 4.81 -17.06
N VAL A 77 -15.09 6.12 -16.92
CA VAL A 77 -13.98 6.64 -16.11
C VAL A 77 -14.25 6.40 -14.63
N TRP A 78 -15.47 6.68 -14.18
CA TRP A 78 -15.91 6.46 -12.82
C TRP A 78 -15.92 4.99 -12.46
N ALA A 79 -16.48 4.11 -13.31
CA ALA A 79 -16.44 2.66 -13.12
C ALA A 79 -15.00 2.15 -12.98
N ARG A 80 -14.08 2.60 -13.84
CA ARG A 80 -12.67 2.25 -13.71
C ARG A 80 -12.08 2.69 -12.37
N ARG A 81 -12.40 3.90 -11.90
CA ARG A 81 -11.91 4.41 -10.61
C ARG A 81 -12.54 3.69 -9.41
N LEU A 82 -13.81 3.30 -9.50
CA LEU A 82 -14.51 2.49 -8.49
C LEU A 82 -13.93 1.06 -8.42
N GLY A 83 -13.50 0.52 -9.56
CA GLY A 83 -12.82 -0.78 -9.67
C GLY A 83 -11.31 -0.74 -9.34
N SER A 84 -10.78 0.39 -8.87
CA SER A 84 -9.38 0.51 -8.46
C SER A 84 -9.08 -0.43 -7.29
N ASN A 85 -8.00 -1.21 -7.43
CA ASN A 85 -7.48 -2.01 -6.31
C ASN A 85 -6.69 -1.17 -5.31
N TRP A 86 -6.41 0.09 -5.63
CA TRP A 86 -5.67 1.01 -4.77
C TRP A 86 -6.59 1.77 -3.81
N GLY A 87 -7.89 1.46 -3.81
CA GLY A 87 -8.88 2.02 -2.87
C GLY A 87 -8.81 3.56 -2.82
N PRO A 88 -8.57 4.17 -1.64
CA PRO A 88 -8.47 5.63 -1.50
C PRO A 88 -7.29 6.24 -2.29
N HIS A 89 -6.32 5.44 -2.71
CA HIS A 89 -5.21 5.88 -3.57
C HIS A 89 -5.50 5.70 -5.07
N TRP A 90 -6.76 5.63 -5.50
CA TRP A 90 -7.14 5.48 -6.91
C TRP A 90 -6.52 6.54 -7.86
N LEU A 91 -6.30 7.76 -7.38
CA LEU A 91 -5.59 8.80 -8.15
C LEU A 91 -4.13 8.43 -8.43
N CYS A 92 -3.48 7.72 -7.51
CA CYS A 92 -2.11 7.23 -7.69
C CYS A 92 -2.09 6.13 -8.78
N GLU A 93 -3.06 5.21 -8.75
CA GLU A 93 -3.22 4.19 -9.79
C GLU A 93 -3.49 4.83 -11.17
N GLU A 94 -4.40 5.79 -11.24
CA GLU A 94 -4.71 6.49 -12.49
C GLU A 94 -3.49 7.22 -13.07
N ARG A 95 -2.64 7.83 -12.23
CA ARG A 95 -1.38 8.43 -12.68
C ARG A 95 -0.45 7.39 -13.29
N VAL A 96 -0.29 6.24 -12.63
CA VAL A 96 0.56 5.14 -13.13
C VAL A 96 0.02 4.57 -14.44
N LEU A 97 -1.29 4.36 -14.55
CA LEU A 97 -1.92 3.83 -15.77
C LEU A 97 -1.90 4.83 -16.94
N ASN A 98 -2.06 6.13 -16.66
CA ASN A 98 -1.95 7.18 -17.68
C ASN A 98 -0.52 7.37 -18.17
N ILE A 99 0.47 7.12 -17.30
CA ILE A 99 1.89 7.10 -17.66
C ILE A 99 2.20 6.04 -18.73
N ASP A 100 1.52 4.88 -18.71
CA ASP A 100 1.71 3.82 -19.71
C ASP A 100 1.21 4.22 -21.12
N ARG A 101 0.29 5.19 -21.24
CA ARG A 101 -0.15 5.71 -22.55
C ARG A 101 0.85 6.68 -23.20
N ALA A 102 1.82 7.19 -22.43
CA ALA A 102 2.84 8.10 -22.90
C ALA A 102 4.22 7.70 -22.34
N GLN A 103 4.71 6.51 -22.69
CA GLN A 103 6.08 5.99 -22.43
C GLN A 103 6.93 6.83 -21.45
N ARG A 104 6.66 6.73 -20.15
CA ARG A 104 7.59 7.15 -19.10
C ARG A 104 7.44 6.24 -17.89
N SER A 105 8.04 5.04 -17.92
CA SER A 105 8.30 4.25 -16.72
C SER A 105 8.64 5.18 -15.55
N VAL A 106 8.00 4.98 -14.39
CA VAL A 106 8.30 5.61 -13.09
C VAL A 106 9.27 6.78 -13.16
N SER A 107 8.70 7.98 -13.05
CA SER A 107 9.30 9.25 -12.71
C SER A 107 10.76 9.21 -12.19
N ARG A 108 11.72 9.03 -13.11
CA ARG A 108 13.12 9.42 -12.87
C ARG A 108 13.22 10.82 -12.28
N GLY A 109 12.21 11.68 -12.47
CA GLY A 109 12.08 13.00 -11.84
C GLY A 109 11.99 12.97 -10.31
N ASP A 110 11.12 12.14 -9.73
CA ASP A 110 10.84 12.17 -8.27
C ASP A 110 12.03 11.68 -7.44
N PHE A 111 12.85 10.80 -8.03
CA PHE A 111 14.09 10.33 -7.44
C PHE A 111 15.33 10.80 -8.21
N ALA A 112 15.21 11.82 -9.06
CA ALA A 112 16.29 12.24 -9.97
C ALA A 112 17.59 12.50 -9.21
N ILE A 113 17.46 13.16 -8.06
CA ILE A 113 18.55 13.51 -7.16
C ILE A 113 19.24 12.29 -6.54
N ALA A 114 18.54 11.17 -6.36
CA ALA A 114 19.16 9.91 -5.93
C ALA A 114 20.08 9.33 -7.01
N PHE A 115 19.84 9.65 -8.28
CA PHE A 115 20.58 9.09 -9.40
C PHE A 115 21.69 9.98 -9.95
N THR A 116 21.91 11.16 -9.35
CA THR A 116 22.96 12.07 -9.84
C THR A 116 24.37 11.60 -9.49
N CYS A 117 24.58 11.01 -8.31
CA CYS A 117 25.86 10.40 -7.93
C CYS A 117 25.71 9.40 -6.78
N LYS A 118 26.73 8.54 -6.57
CA LYS A 118 26.73 7.49 -5.53
C LYS A 118 26.53 8.05 -4.11
N GLN A 119 27.09 9.21 -3.80
CA GLN A 119 26.95 9.82 -2.47
C GLN A 119 25.49 10.22 -2.20
N LEU A 120 24.87 10.93 -3.14
CA LEU A 120 23.47 11.35 -3.03
C LEU A 120 22.54 10.14 -2.97
N TYR A 121 22.82 9.11 -3.78
CA TYR A 121 22.12 7.84 -3.70
C TYR A 121 22.12 7.25 -2.29
N LEU A 122 23.30 7.12 -1.67
CA LEU A 122 23.43 6.54 -0.33
C LEU A 122 22.78 7.40 0.75
N GLU A 123 22.93 8.73 0.68
CA GLU A 123 22.29 9.65 1.65
C GLU A 123 20.76 9.60 1.55
N ILE A 124 20.22 9.55 0.33
CA ILE A 124 18.77 9.48 0.10
C ILE A 124 18.22 8.12 0.52
N LEU A 125 18.94 7.03 0.24
CA LEU A 125 18.57 5.72 0.78
C LEU A 125 18.50 5.75 2.31
N GLN A 126 19.46 6.39 2.97
CA GLN A 126 19.49 6.47 4.43
C GLN A 126 18.36 7.35 4.99
N LEU A 127 17.97 8.41 4.28
CA LEU A 127 16.83 9.27 4.64
C LEU A 127 15.48 8.56 4.42
N ASN A 128 15.31 7.88 3.29
CA ASN A 128 14.09 7.14 2.93
C ASN A 128 13.75 6.06 3.98
N ILE A 129 14.77 5.45 4.57
CA ILE A 129 14.66 4.47 5.67
C ILE A 129 14.02 5.05 6.95
N HIS A 130 13.95 6.38 7.11
CA HIS A 130 13.46 6.99 8.34
C HIS A 130 12.13 7.72 8.20
N ASN A 131 11.84 8.29 7.03
CA ASN A 131 10.78 9.29 6.91
C ASN A 131 9.67 8.94 5.90
N GLN A 132 9.80 7.85 5.13
CA GLN A 132 8.81 7.52 4.10
C GLN A 132 7.81 6.44 4.51
N VAL A 133 6.58 6.63 4.04
CA VAL A 133 5.51 5.64 4.09
C VAL A 133 5.59 4.72 2.88
N LEU A 134 5.64 3.41 3.13
CA LEU A 134 5.53 2.41 2.08
C LEU A 134 4.07 2.03 1.90
N HIS A 135 3.49 2.31 0.73
CA HIS A 135 2.14 1.88 0.39
C HIS A 135 2.21 0.60 -0.45
N VAL A 136 1.49 -0.43 -0.03
CA VAL A 136 1.34 -1.70 -0.76
C VAL A 136 -0.15 -1.97 -0.92
N THR A 137 -0.58 -2.16 -2.17
CA THR A 137 -2.00 -2.22 -2.52
C THR A 137 -2.49 -3.64 -2.83
N ASP A 138 -1.62 -4.65 -2.67
CA ASP A 138 -1.95 -6.03 -2.97
C ASP A 138 -1.05 -7.01 -2.19
N LEU A 139 -1.62 -8.16 -1.84
CA LEU A 139 -0.96 -9.18 -1.03
C LEU A 139 0.12 -9.97 -1.80
N ASP A 140 0.01 -10.13 -3.13
CA ASP A 140 1.09 -10.72 -3.93
C ASP A 140 2.29 -9.76 -3.98
N VAL A 141 2.02 -8.47 -4.10
CA VAL A 141 3.08 -7.44 -4.04
C VAL A 141 3.75 -7.49 -2.69
N LEU A 142 2.98 -7.52 -1.59
CA LEU A 142 3.53 -7.65 -0.24
C LEU A 142 4.41 -8.89 -0.09
N MET A 143 3.93 -10.05 -0.55
CA MET A 143 4.70 -11.29 -0.47
C MET A 143 6.02 -11.18 -1.23
N GLN A 144 6.00 -10.65 -2.45
CA GLN A 144 7.21 -10.45 -3.24
C GLN A 144 8.17 -9.46 -2.58
N VAL A 145 7.64 -8.37 -2.01
CA VAL A 145 8.41 -7.36 -1.28
C VAL A 145 9.12 -7.99 -0.09
N LEU A 146 8.39 -8.74 0.73
CA LEU A 146 8.92 -9.27 1.99
C LEU A 146 9.79 -10.53 1.82
N GLN A 147 9.55 -11.36 0.79
CA GLN A 147 10.36 -12.55 0.50
C GLN A 147 11.64 -12.23 -0.30
N LYS A 148 11.58 -11.35 -1.31
CA LYS A 148 12.74 -11.03 -2.16
C LYS A 148 13.58 -9.92 -1.53
N ARG A 149 14.45 -10.29 -0.59
CA ARG A 149 15.44 -9.39 0.06
C ARG A 149 16.36 -8.63 -0.93
N SER A 150 16.50 -9.13 -2.16
CA SER A 150 17.34 -8.57 -3.24
C SER A 150 16.54 -7.88 -4.36
N GLY A 151 15.20 -7.99 -4.38
CA GLY A 151 14.37 -7.63 -5.53
C GLY A 151 14.11 -6.14 -5.72
N PHE A 152 14.16 -5.34 -4.65
CA PHE A 152 13.91 -3.89 -4.73
C PHE A 152 14.94 -3.13 -5.56
N PHE A 153 16.18 -3.63 -5.61
CA PHE A 153 17.27 -2.93 -6.31
C PHE A 153 17.06 -2.90 -7.82
N ASN A 154 16.42 -3.91 -8.40
CA ASN A 154 16.20 -3.96 -9.85
C ASN A 154 15.16 -2.95 -10.36
N VAL A 155 14.39 -2.33 -9.45
CA VAL A 155 13.37 -1.32 -9.80
C VAL A 155 14.00 0.06 -9.99
N ILE A 156 15.12 0.31 -9.30
CA ILE A 156 15.80 1.60 -9.22
C ILE A 156 17.12 1.56 -10.00
N SER A 157 17.81 0.41 -10.13
CA SER A 157 19.12 0.33 -10.78
C SER A 157 19.21 -0.72 -11.90
N GLN A 158 19.77 -0.32 -13.05
CA GLN A 158 20.36 -1.23 -14.05
C GLN A 158 21.84 -1.56 -13.72
N SER A 159 22.22 -1.54 -12.44
CA SER A 159 23.59 -1.89 -12.01
C SER A 159 23.55 -2.63 -10.67
N PRO A 160 24.26 -3.78 -10.54
CA PRO A 160 24.12 -4.69 -9.42
C PRO A 160 25.18 -4.43 -8.35
N ASP A 161 24.75 -4.15 -7.13
CA ASP A 161 25.51 -4.61 -5.95
C ASP A 161 24.53 -5.18 -4.91
N PRO A 162 24.45 -6.51 -4.77
CA PRO A 162 23.52 -7.20 -3.87
C PRO A 162 23.92 -7.09 -2.38
N SER A 163 25.01 -6.40 -2.05
CA SER A 163 25.55 -6.33 -0.68
C SER A 163 24.82 -5.36 0.26
N THR A 164 23.86 -4.58 -0.23
CA THR A 164 23.09 -3.64 0.60
C THR A 164 21.64 -4.10 0.77
N SER A 165 21.39 -5.19 1.49
CA SER A 165 20.04 -5.70 1.83
C SER A 165 19.18 -4.76 2.73
N SER A 166 19.35 -3.44 2.63
CA SER A 166 18.92 -2.44 3.62
C SER A 166 17.70 -1.61 3.22
N ILE A 167 17.08 -1.86 2.05
CA ILE A 167 15.99 -1.00 1.53
C ILE A 167 14.64 -1.21 2.24
N LEU A 168 14.41 -2.35 2.89
CA LEU A 168 13.16 -2.58 3.64
C LEU A 168 13.23 -2.16 5.09
N ARG A 169 14.01 -1.13 5.38
CA ARG A 169 13.98 -0.48 6.69
C ARG A 169 12.98 0.67 6.63
N PHE A 170 11.72 0.39 6.32
CA PHE A 170 10.66 1.39 6.44
C PHE A 170 10.17 1.41 7.89
N ARG A 171 9.78 2.59 8.37
CA ARG A 171 9.16 2.74 9.70
C ARG A 171 7.65 2.65 9.64
N GLU A 172 7.07 2.84 8.47
CA GLU A 172 5.63 2.91 8.27
C GLU A 172 5.22 2.16 7.00
N LEU A 173 4.26 1.24 7.16
CA LEU A 173 3.68 0.44 6.09
C LEU A 173 2.18 0.66 6.06
N HIS A 174 1.67 1.00 4.89
CA HIS A 174 0.24 1.14 4.62
C HIS A 174 -0.17 0.03 3.66
N LEU A 175 -1.03 -0.87 4.13
CA LEU A 175 -1.65 -1.92 3.34
C LEU A 175 -3.03 -1.44 2.91
N THR A 176 -3.29 -1.37 1.60
CA THR A 176 -4.61 -1.06 1.07
C THR A 176 -5.14 -2.30 0.36
N LEU A 177 -6.14 -2.94 0.95
CA LEU A 177 -6.62 -4.27 0.56
C LEU A 177 -8.08 -4.21 0.13
N ASN A 178 -8.32 -4.02 -1.17
CA ASN A 178 -9.65 -4.19 -1.77
C ASN A 178 -9.81 -5.64 -2.26
N LEU A 179 -10.27 -6.54 -1.37
CA LEU A 179 -10.19 -7.99 -1.59
C LEU A 179 -11.48 -8.58 -2.19
N PRO A 180 -11.38 -9.63 -3.01
CA PRO A 180 -12.56 -10.41 -3.40
C PRO A 180 -13.25 -11.02 -2.17
N SER A 181 -14.58 -11.00 -2.12
CA SER A 181 -15.35 -11.60 -1.01
C SER A 181 -15.06 -13.09 -0.82
N GLU A 182 -14.78 -13.81 -1.91
CA GLU A 182 -14.36 -15.22 -1.88
C GLU A 182 -13.08 -15.43 -1.09
N LEU A 183 -12.14 -14.49 -1.19
CA LEU A 183 -10.88 -14.59 -0.47
C LEU A 183 -11.10 -14.36 1.03
N LEU A 184 -11.95 -13.41 1.41
CA LEU A 184 -12.29 -13.16 2.81
C LEU A 184 -12.98 -14.38 3.45
N ALA A 185 -13.95 -14.98 2.77
CA ALA A 185 -14.61 -16.21 3.24
C ALA A 185 -13.61 -17.38 3.35
N LYS A 186 -12.74 -17.54 2.35
CA LYS A 186 -11.68 -18.55 2.38
C LYS A 186 -10.71 -18.34 3.55
N LEU A 187 -10.36 -17.09 3.86
CA LEU A 187 -9.49 -16.77 5.00
C LEU A 187 -10.14 -17.15 6.33
N GLU A 188 -11.43 -16.84 6.51
CA GLU A 188 -12.21 -17.25 7.69
C GLU A 188 -12.16 -18.77 7.89
N ASP A 189 -12.50 -19.54 6.85
CA ASP A 189 -12.49 -21.01 6.89
C ASP A 189 -11.11 -21.59 7.24
N ILE A 190 -10.04 -21.04 6.66
CA ILE A 190 -8.67 -21.49 6.91
C ILE A 190 -8.25 -21.21 8.36
N ILE A 191 -8.55 -20.01 8.87
CA ILE A 191 -8.16 -19.62 10.23
C ILE A 191 -8.88 -20.49 11.26
N GLU A 192 -10.18 -20.73 11.09
CA GLU A 192 -10.94 -21.59 11.99
C GLU A 192 -10.46 -23.04 11.95
N THR A 193 -10.15 -23.55 10.76
CA THR A 193 -9.60 -24.91 10.59
C THR A 193 -8.22 -25.04 11.25
N ASN A 194 -7.36 -24.05 11.06
CA ASN A 194 -6.01 -24.05 11.62
C ASN A 194 -6.00 -23.83 13.14
N ALA A 195 -6.96 -23.10 13.70
CA ALA A 195 -7.11 -22.94 15.15
C ALA A 195 -7.33 -24.28 15.87
N ALA A 196 -7.88 -25.28 15.17
CA ALA A 196 -8.04 -26.65 15.67
C ALA A 196 -6.80 -27.54 15.47
N SER A 197 -5.77 -27.07 14.76
CA SER A 197 -4.54 -27.79 14.43
C SER A 197 -3.36 -27.29 15.27
N GLU A 198 -2.57 -28.21 15.83
CA GLU A 198 -1.38 -27.86 16.63
C GLU A 198 -0.17 -27.43 15.79
N THR A 199 -0.22 -27.65 14.47
CA THR A 199 0.88 -27.33 13.54
C THR A 199 0.44 -26.28 12.53
N SER A 200 1.13 -25.14 12.53
CA SER A 200 0.98 -24.11 11.49
C SER A 200 1.91 -24.44 10.32
N PRO A 201 1.39 -24.57 9.08
CA PRO A 201 2.19 -24.89 7.91
C PRO A 201 3.17 -23.77 7.58
N GLY A 202 4.27 -24.12 6.90
CA GLY A 202 5.22 -23.14 6.40
C GLY A 202 4.63 -22.20 5.34
N VAL A 203 5.31 -21.09 5.04
CA VAL A 203 4.86 -20.14 4.01
C VAL A 203 4.71 -20.82 2.65
N ASP A 204 5.70 -21.61 2.22
CA ASP A 204 5.67 -22.28 0.91
C ASP A 204 4.55 -23.32 0.81
N GLU A 205 4.33 -24.11 1.87
CA GLU A 205 3.22 -25.06 1.96
C GLU A 205 1.86 -24.35 1.92
N SER A 206 1.77 -23.18 2.57
CA SER A 206 0.55 -22.35 2.57
C SER A 206 0.27 -21.76 1.19
N ILE A 207 1.32 -21.38 0.44
CA ILE A 207 1.18 -20.89 -0.94
C ILE A 207 0.62 -22.00 -1.83
N ASP A 208 1.17 -23.21 -1.75
CA ASP A 208 0.71 -24.35 -2.54
C ASP A 208 -0.72 -24.77 -2.19
N ALA A 209 -1.08 -24.73 -0.89
CA ALA A 209 -2.40 -25.14 -0.41
C ALA A 209 -3.49 -24.09 -0.65
N TRP A 210 -3.19 -22.82 -0.41
CA TRP A 210 -4.20 -21.76 -0.30
C TRP A 210 -4.02 -20.60 -1.28
N GLY A 211 -2.89 -20.55 -1.98
CA GLY A 211 -2.54 -19.47 -2.89
C GLY A 211 -1.79 -18.32 -2.20
N THR A 212 -1.10 -17.52 -3.00
CA THR A 212 -0.16 -16.48 -2.54
C THR A 212 -0.81 -15.43 -1.65
N GLN A 213 -1.97 -14.88 -2.03
CA GLN A 213 -2.64 -13.84 -1.23
C GLN A 213 -3.07 -14.34 0.15
N ALA A 214 -3.69 -15.53 0.23
CA ALA A 214 -4.09 -16.11 1.50
C ALA A 214 -2.88 -16.39 2.40
N ALA A 215 -1.82 -16.98 1.84
CA ALA A 215 -0.57 -17.21 2.56
C ALA A 215 0.07 -15.88 3.04
N ALA A 216 0.04 -14.82 2.23
CA ALA A 216 0.59 -13.52 2.59
C ALA A 216 -0.13 -12.90 3.79
N TRP A 217 -1.45 -13.00 3.82
CA TRP A 217 -2.23 -12.53 4.97
C TRP A 217 -1.93 -13.37 6.20
N LEU A 218 -2.09 -14.70 6.13
CA LEU A 218 -1.91 -15.61 7.27
C LEU A 218 -0.52 -15.55 7.90
N HIS A 219 0.50 -15.28 7.09
CA HIS A 219 1.89 -15.14 7.55
C HIS A 219 2.30 -13.68 7.75
N LEU A 220 1.39 -12.71 7.72
CA LEU A 220 1.71 -11.29 7.77
C LEU A 220 2.58 -10.95 8.99
N ALA A 221 2.23 -11.45 10.17
CA ALA A 221 3.00 -11.20 11.38
C ALA A 221 4.43 -11.77 11.30
N SER A 222 4.59 -12.99 10.78
CA SER A 222 5.90 -13.64 10.65
C SER A 222 6.74 -12.98 9.55
N LEU A 223 6.11 -12.54 8.46
CA LEU A 223 6.75 -11.80 7.38
C LEU A 223 7.22 -10.41 7.84
N LEU A 224 6.48 -9.75 8.73
CA LEU A 224 6.85 -8.43 9.26
C LEU A 224 7.86 -8.48 10.43
N SER A 225 7.97 -9.62 11.13
CA SER A 225 8.85 -9.80 12.30
C SER A 225 10.33 -9.44 12.06
N PRO A 226 10.98 -9.80 10.93
CA PRO A 226 12.38 -9.44 10.67
C PRO A 226 12.63 -7.93 10.54
N TYR A 227 11.58 -7.13 10.32
CA TYR A 227 11.67 -5.70 10.06
C TYR A 227 11.58 -4.90 11.38
N ILE A 228 12.67 -4.97 12.16
CA ILE A 228 12.81 -4.34 13.50
C ILE A 228 12.59 -2.80 13.49
N GLN A 229 12.65 -2.18 12.31
CA GLN A 229 12.46 -0.74 12.17
C GLN A 229 11.00 -0.34 11.93
N LEU A 230 10.13 -1.27 11.55
CA LEU A 230 8.70 -0.99 11.39
C LEU A 230 8.10 -0.60 12.75
N ARG A 231 7.49 0.58 12.80
CA ARG A 231 6.85 1.19 13.97
C ARG A 231 5.37 1.46 13.76
N ARG A 232 4.93 1.63 12.52
CA ARG A 232 3.53 1.94 12.18
C ARG A 232 3.04 1.00 11.08
N LEU A 233 1.92 0.34 11.33
CA LEU A 233 1.23 -0.49 10.36
C LEU A 233 -0.21 0.02 10.23
N HIS A 234 -0.52 0.61 9.08
CA HIS A 234 -1.89 0.99 8.73
C HIS A 234 -2.46 -0.05 7.77
N ILE A 235 -3.66 -0.57 8.07
CA ILE A 235 -4.36 -1.53 7.22
C ILE A 235 -5.72 -0.95 6.86
N TRP A 236 -5.90 -0.63 5.59
CA TRP A 236 -7.20 -0.34 5.01
C TRP A 236 -7.70 -1.61 4.33
N MET A 237 -8.89 -2.08 4.67
CA MET A 237 -9.47 -3.29 4.08
C MET A 237 -10.92 -3.07 3.67
N ASP A 238 -11.27 -3.49 2.46
CA ASP A 238 -12.62 -3.44 1.88
C ASP A 238 -12.85 -4.63 0.94
N HIS A 239 -14.03 -4.72 0.33
CA HIS A 239 -14.32 -5.72 -0.70
C HIS A 239 -14.97 -5.16 -1.97
N GLN A 240 -14.80 -5.89 -3.07
CA GLN A 240 -15.20 -5.45 -4.41
C GLN A 240 -16.69 -5.61 -4.76
N ARG A 241 -17.51 -6.10 -3.83
CA ARG A 241 -18.92 -6.44 -4.10
C ARG A 241 -19.92 -5.50 -3.46
N ASP A 242 -21.11 -5.46 -4.06
CA ASP A 242 -22.33 -4.78 -3.61
C ASP A 242 -23.03 -5.48 -2.43
N ILE A 243 -22.26 -6.13 -1.55
CA ILE A 243 -22.76 -6.81 -0.36
C ILE A 243 -22.38 -5.99 0.89
N PHE A 244 -23.07 -6.22 2.00
CA PHE A 244 -22.76 -5.50 3.23
C PHE A 244 -21.54 -6.10 3.93
N TRP A 245 -20.69 -5.23 4.50
CA TRP A 245 -19.51 -5.63 5.26
C TRP A 245 -19.84 -6.50 6.49
N SER A 246 -21.09 -6.51 6.96
CA SER A 246 -21.57 -7.33 8.09
C SER A 246 -21.38 -8.84 7.89
N ILE A 247 -21.14 -9.31 6.67
CA ILE A 247 -20.85 -10.73 6.42
C ILE A 247 -19.44 -11.13 6.86
N VAL A 248 -18.51 -10.17 6.95
CA VAL A 248 -17.08 -10.44 7.18
C VAL A 248 -16.80 -10.68 8.66
N ALA A 249 -16.19 -11.83 9.01
CA ALA A 249 -15.73 -12.11 10.36
C ALA A 249 -14.43 -11.36 10.69
N GLU A 250 -14.54 -10.06 10.95
CA GLU A 250 -13.41 -9.18 11.24
C GLU A 250 -12.50 -9.73 12.34
N ARG A 251 -13.06 -10.23 13.45
CA ARG A 251 -12.26 -10.78 14.55
C ARG A 251 -11.41 -11.97 14.11
N THR A 252 -12.02 -12.90 13.39
CA THR A 252 -11.33 -14.08 12.86
C THR A 252 -10.21 -13.66 11.92
N ILE A 253 -10.50 -12.79 10.96
CA ILE A 253 -9.53 -12.34 9.95
C ILE A 253 -8.38 -11.55 10.59
N MET A 254 -8.67 -10.70 11.58
CA MET A 254 -7.67 -9.84 12.23
C MET A 254 -6.87 -10.52 13.34
N SER A 255 -7.29 -11.71 13.80
CA SER A 255 -6.54 -12.51 14.80
C SER A 255 -5.09 -12.78 14.38
N VAL A 256 -4.81 -12.81 13.07
CA VAL A 256 -3.46 -12.95 12.50
C VAL A 256 -2.51 -11.82 12.91
N LEU A 257 -3.04 -10.68 13.35
CA LEU A 257 -2.26 -9.53 13.80
C LEU A 257 -1.89 -9.59 15.29
N GLU A 258 -2.50 -10.51 16.06
CA GLU A 258 -2.24 -10.65 17.51
C GLU A 258 -0.74 -10.79 17.85
N PRO A 259 0.10 -11.52 17.09
CA PRO A 259 1.52 -11.57 17.41
C PRO A 259 2.22 -10.22 17.30
N LEU A 260 1.71 -9.30 16.46
CA LEU A 260 2.27 -7.96 16.28
C LEU A 260 1.86 -7.00 17.41
N THR A 261 0.68 -7.17 18.02
CA THR A 261 0.20 -6.29 19.10
C THR A 261 1.04 -6.39 20.36
N THR A 262 1.73 -7.53 20.57
CA THR A 262 2.67 -7.76 21.66
C THR A 262 3.90 -6.84 21.61
N ARG A 263 4.17 -6.22 20.46
CA ARG A 263 5.27 -5.27 20.29
C ARG A 263 4.85 -3.88 20.77
N ALA A 264 5.33 -3.48 21.95
CA ALA A 264 5.09 -2.16 22.53
C ALA A 264 5.62 -0.98 21.67
N ASP A 265 6.42 -1.26 20.65
CA ASP A 265 7.04 -0.29 19.77
C ASP A 265 6.38 -0.18 18.39
N MET A 266 5.28 -0.91 18.21
CA MET A 266 4.46 -0.93 17.01
C MET A 266 3.12 -0.25 17.32
N ASP A 267 2.67 0.58 16.40
CA ASP A 267 1.35 1.18 16.36
C ASP A 267 0.60 0.61 15.16
N ILE A 268 -0.51 -0.08 15.43
CA ILE A 268 -1.33 -0.74 14.40
C ILE A 268 -2.66 -0.01 14.33
N THR A 269 -3.01 0.49 13.16
CA THR A 269 -4.30 1.12 12.90
C THR A 269 -5.00 0.39 11.77
N ILE A 270 -6.27 0.06 11.96
CA ILE A 270 -7.08 -0.65 10.98
C ILE A 270 -8.28 0.19 10.61
N SER A 271 -8.39 0.54 9.34
CA SER A 271 -9.57 1.18 8.77
C SER A 271 -10.48 0.11 8.18
N LEU A 272 -11.71 0.01 8.70
CA LEU A 272 -12.75 -0.92 8.23
C LEU A 272 -14.05 -0.18 7.87
N PRO A 273 -14.86 -0.70 6.94
CA PRO A 273 -16.18 -0.15 6.68
C PRO A 273 -17.06 -0.13 7.93
N LYS A 274 -17.96 0.86 8.01
CA LYS A 274 -19.02 0.90 9.02
C LYS A 274 -19.93 -0.32 8.88
N ILE A 275 -20.27 -0.90 10.03
CA ILE A 275 -21.26 -1.97 10.13
C ILE A 275 -22.62 -1.29 10.23
N GLN A 276 -23.61 -1.82 9.52
CA GLN A 276 -24.98 -1.31 9.61
C GLN A 276 -25.54 -1.55 11.02
N HIS A 277 -26.23 -0.55 11.55
CA HIS A 277 -26.86 -0.63 12.87
C HIS A 277 -27.77 -1.85 13.00
N GLY A 278 -27.62 -2.59 14.10
CA GLY A 278 -28.41 -3.80 14.39
C GLY A 278 -27.81 -5.10 13.84
N LEU A 279 -26.71 -5.02 13.08
CA LEU A 279 -25.94 -6.18 12.62
C LEU A 279 -24.64 -6.37 13.41
N GLU A 280 -24.43 -5.60 14.48
CA GLU A 280 -23.27 -5.80 15.35
C GLU A 280 -23.33 -7.19 16.00
N SER A 281 -22.28 -7.98 15.76
CA SER A 281 -22.16 -9.37 16.18
C SER A 281 -20.81 -9.58 16.83
N HIS A 282 -20.66 -10.69 17.58
CA HIS A 282 -19.37 -11.16 18.07
C HIS A 282 -18.33 -11.37 16.95
N ARG A 283 -18.76 -11.45 15.69
CA ARG A 283 -17.90 -11.52 14.49
C ARG A 283 -17.11 -10.23 14.24
N HIS A 284 -17.60 -9.09 14.72
CA HIS A 284 -17.07 -7.77 14.40
C HIS A 284 -16.29 -7.16 15.57
N LEU A 285 -15.29 -6.35 15.25
CA LEU A 285 -14.55 -5.53 16.21
C LEU A 285 -15.35 -4.25 16.51
N LEU A 286 -15.26 -3.68 17.71
CA LEU A 286 -15.96 -2.43 18.03
C LEU A 286 -14.95 -1.30 18.22
N GLU A 287 -15.27 -0.06 17.82
CA GLU A 287 -14.36 1.10 17.98
C GLU A 287 -13.96 1.34 19.45
N GLN A 288 -14.85 0.97 20.37
CA GLN A 288 -14.67 1.18 21.81
C GLN A 288 -13.83 0.08 22.47
N GLU A 289 -13.43 -0.96 21.72
CA GLU A 289 -12.56 -1.99 22.26
C GLU A 289 -11.12 -1.49 22.31
N GLU A 290 -10.66 -1.20 23.53
CA GLU A 290 -9.25 -0.95 23.78
C GLU A 290 -8.46 -2.26 23.63
N ILE A 291 -7.89 -2.47 22.45
CA ILE A 291 -6.91 -3.51 22.20
C ILE A 291 -5.53 -2.84 22.24
N ALA A 292 -4.60 -3.38 23.04
CA ALA A 292 -3.28 -2.78 23.19
C ALA A 292 -2.56 -2.64 21.83
N ASN A 293 -2.03 -1.44 21.54
CA ASN A 293 -1.31 -1.10 20.30
C ASN A 293 -2.11 -1.30 19.01
N TYR A 294 -3.44 -1.26 19.10
CA TYR A 294 -4.35 -1.63 18.04
C TYR A 294 -5.56 -0.68 18.04
N GLY A 295 -5.62 0.22 17.06
CA GLY A 295 -6.72 1.15 16.85
C GLY A 295 -7.61 0.73 15.69
N ILE A 296 -8.93 0.89 15.84
CA ILE A 296 -9.91 0.66 14.78
C ILE A 296 -10.57 1.99 14.41
N ASN A 297 -10.54 2.31 13.13
CA ASN A 297 -11.25 3.45 12.56
C ASN A 297 -12.36 2.93 11.65
N ARG A 298 -13.60 3.41 11.84
CA ARG A 298 -14.70 3.10 10.92
C ARG A 298 -14.86 4.19 9.88
N ARG A 299 -14.98 3.78 8.63
CA ARG A 299 -15.18 4.67 7.48
C ARG A 299 -16.45 4.34 6.72
N GLU A 300 -16.88 5.26 5.86
CA GLU A 300 -17.94 4.94 4.90
C GLU A 300 -17.50 3.80 3.98
N MET A 301 -18.43 2.88 3.72
CA MET A 301 -18.21 1.84 2.72
C MET A 301 -18.40 2.45 1.33
N GLN A 302 -17.70 1.92 0.34
CA GLN A 302 -18.02 2.27 -1.05
C GLN A 302 -19.49 1.91 -1.33
N ARG A 303 -20.28 2.87 -1.82
CA ARG A 303 -21.70 2.66 -2.14
C ARG A 303 -21.92 2.44 -3.63
N TYR A 304 -20.98 2.87 -4.45
CA TYR A 304 -21.07 2.77 -5.91
C TYR A 304 -20.24 1.60 -6.42
N TYR A 305 -20.83 0.75 -7.24
CA TYR A 305 -20.18 -0.45 -7.75
C TYR A 305 -20.37 -0.57 -9.25
N VAL A 306 -19.42 -1.24 -9.90
CA VAL A 306 -19.51 -1.54 -11.33
C VAL A 306 -20.37 -2.77 -11.53
N ASP A 307 -21.55 -2.58 -12.09
CA ASP A 307 -22.38 -3.68 -12.60
C ASP A 307 -21.97 -4.00 -14.04
N GLN A 308 -21.71 -5.28 -14.30
CA GLN A 308 -21.40 -5.75 -15.65
C GLN A 308 -22.72 -6.01 -16.38
N ASP A 309 -23.16 -5.07 -17.21
CA ASP A 309 -24.23 -5.35 -18.17
C ASP A 309 -23.77 -6.45 -19.13
N LEU A 310 -24.24 -7.67 -18.89
CA LEU A 310 -23.94 -8.85 -19.72
C LEU A 310 -24.32 -8.64 -21.20
N ASN A 311 -25.20 -7.68 -21.50
CA ASN A 311 -25.60 -7.36 -22.87
C ASN A 311 -24.74 -6.27 -23.53
N ARG A 312 -23.96 -5.50 -22.75
CA ARG A 312 -23.11 -4.40 -23.21
C ARG A 312 -21.82 -4.28 -22.36
N PRO A 313 -20.88 -5.23 -22.49
CA PRO A 313 -19.63 -5.22 -21.71
C PRO A 313 -18.78 -3.96 -21.91
N ASP A 314 -18.93 -3.26 -23.05
CA ASP A 314 -18.22 -2.02 -23.36
C ASP A 314 -18.79 -0.77 -22.65
N LYS A 315 -19.91 -0.92 -21.91
CA LYS A 315 -20.58 0.16 -21.17
C LYS A 315 -20.88 -0.29 -19.74
N PRO A 316 -19.91 -0.16 -18.81
CA PRO A 316 -20.15 -0.48 -17.41
C PRO A 316 -21.28 0.41 -16.88
N ILE A 317 -22.19 -0.20 -16.11
CA ILE A 317 -23.24 0.51 -15.39
C ILE A 317 -22.73 0.71 -13.97
N VAL A 318 -22.88 1.92 -13.43
CA VAL A 318 -22.58 2.17 -12.01
C VAL A 318 -23.87 1.98 -11.23
N GLY A 319 -23.91 0.93 -10.41
CA GLY A 319 -24.97 0.70 -9.42
C GLY A 319 -24.68 1.45 -8.12
N CYS A 320 -25.72 1.73 -7.35
CA CYS A 320 -25.60 2.28 -5.99
C CYS A 320 -26.27 1.32 -5.01
N GLN A 321 -25.59 1.00 -3.92
CA GLN A 321 -26.17 0.22 -2.85
C GLN A 321 -27.12 1.11 -2.03
N GLU A 322 -28.41 0.79 -2.09
CA GLU A 322 -29.42 1.44 -1.26
C GLU A 322 -29.29 0.95 0.19
N ILE A 323 -28.98 1.87 1.10
CA ILE A 323 -29.11 1.62 2.53
C ILE A 323 -30.60 1.79 2.83
N MET A 324 -31.34 0.68 2.95
CA MET A 324 -32.69 0.72 3.51
C MET A 324 -32.58 1.10 4.99
N THR A 325 -32.62 2.39 5.29
CA THR A 325 -32.92 2.86 6.64
C THR A 325 -34.38 2.49 6.91
N THR A 326 -34.63 1.35 7.52
CA THR A 326 -35.95 1.07 8.13
C THR A 326 -36.10 2.01 9.31
N VAL A 327 -36.59 3.22 9.03
CA VAL A 327 -37.19 4.09 10.02
C VAL A 327 -38.61 3.55 10.21
N ASP A 328 -38.76 2.54 11.06
CA ASP A 328 -40.07 2.24 11.66
C ASP A 328 -40.34 3.28 12.75
N ASP A 329 -40.63 4.51 12.34
CA ASP A 329 -41.34 5.51 13.15
C ASP A 329 -42.85 5.22 13.07
N GLU A 330 -43.27 4.03 13.50
CA GLU A 330 -44.69 3.72 13.77
C GLU A 330 -44.84 2.88 15.04
N ILE A 331 -44.40 3.40 16.19
CA ILE A 331 -45.09 3.10 17.46
C ILE A 331 -45.29 4.42 18.23
N ALA A 332 -46.18 5.25 17.67
CA ALA A 332 -47.01 6.14 18.47
C ALA A 332 -48.46 5.71 18.28
N GLY A 333 -48.94 4.90 19.22
CA GLY A 333 -50.33 4.45 19.34
C GLY A 333 -50.64 4.09 20.78
#